data_AF-A0A3P8Y4L2-F1
#
_entry.id   AF-A0A3P8Y4L2-F1
#
_cell.length_a   1.000
_cell.length_b   1.000
_cell.length_c   1.000
_cell.angle_alpha   90.00
_cell.angle_beta   90.00
_cell.angle_gamma   90.00
#
_symmetry.space_group_name_H-M   'P 1'
#
loop_
_entity.id
_entity.type
_entity.pdbx_description
1 polymer ?
#
loop_
_entity_poly.entity_id
_entity_poly.type
_entity_poly.pdbx_seq_one_letter_code
_entity_poly.pdbx_strand_id
1 'polypeptide(L)'
;MICKIMTRFSSSVSWIPEPNFLKPGFAGPGTAANVPMGREPINTPDRTRCKPTEMAEQLVCLAYENGINLFDTAEVYAAGNLVTVSVMPVFAGLKASLERLQLEYVDVVFANRPDPNTPMEETVRAMTHVINQGMAMYWGTSRWSPMEIMEAYSVARQFNQIPPICEQAEYHMFQREKVEVQLPELFHKIGVGAMTWSPLACGIISGKYDSGVPPYSRASLKGYQWLKDKILSEEGRRQQAKLKELQAIAERLGCTLPQLAIAWCLRNEGVSSVLLGASNTDQLMENIGAIQVLPKLSSSITHEVDSILGNKPYSKKDYRS
;
A
#
# COMPACT_ATOMS: atom_id res chain seq x y z
N MET A 1 -5.57 -11.07 5.08
CA MET A 1 -4.16 -10.70 4.87
C MET A 1 -4.03 -10.13 3.47
N ILE A 2 -3.46 -8.94 3.35
CA ILE A 2 -3.11 -8.36 2.04
C ILE A 2 -1.60 -8.12 2.12
N CYS A 3 -0.82 -8.92 1.40
CA CYS A 3 0.60 -8.67 1.20
C CYS A 3 0.75 -7.61 0.09
N LYS A 4 1.56 -6.57 0.31
CA LYS A 4 1.59 -5.36 -0.54
C LYS A 4 3.02 -4.83 -0.69
N ILE A 5 3.44 -4.52 -1.93
CA ILE A 5 4.12 -3.27 -2.40
C ILE A 5 5.21 -3.51 -3.44
N MET A 6 5.49 -2.51 -4.28
CA MET A 6 6.66 -2.38 -5.16
C MET A 6 7.32 -1.01 -4.87
N THR A 7 8.65 -0.94 -4.68
CA THR A 7 9.37 0.33 -4.42
C THR A 7 10.31 0.66 -5.59
N ARG A 8 10.30 1.90 -6.08
CA ARG A 8 11.28 2.41 -7.07
C ARG A 8 12.55 2.82 -6.32
N PHE A 9 13.68 2.20 -6.60
CA PHE A 9 14.99 2.71 -6.18
C PHE A 9 15.31 3.96 -7.03
N SER A 10 15.18 5.15 -6.44
CA SER A 10 15.78 6.37 -6.99
C SER A 10 17.20 6.52 -6.41
N SER A 11 18.20 6.51 -7.28
CA SER A 11 19.64 6.47 -6.97
C SER A 11 20.23 7.79 -6.48
N SER A 12 19.47 8.65 -5.81
CA SER A 12 19.94 9.99 -5.43
C SER A 12 19.52 10.42 -4.03
N VAL A 13 19.73 9.55 -3.03
CA VAL A 13 19.80 9.97 -1.62
C VAL A 13 21.05 9.36 -1.00
N SER A 14 22.13 10.13 -0.97
CA SER A 14 23.38 9.78 -0.29
C SER A 14 23.21 9.93 1.22
N TRP A 15 23.02 8.81 1.92
CA TRP A 15 23.15 8.76 3.37
C TRP A 15 24.59 8.39 3.72
N ILE A 16 25.22 9.25 4.54
CA ILE A 16 26.58 9.11 5.07
C ILE A 16 26.58 7.95 6.07
N PRO A 17 27.38 6.88 5.87
CA PRO A 17 27.44 5.76 6.81
C PRO A 17 28.66 5.88 7.74
N GLU A 18 28.46 5.62 9.04
CA GLU A 18 29.54 5.33 9.99
C GLU A 18 29.04 4.38 11.12
N PRO A 19 29.91 3.63 11.82
CA PRO A 19 30.09 2.21 11.50
C PRO A 19 29.95 1.21 12.67
N ASN A 20 29.73 -0.06 12.27
CA ASN A 20 30.17 -1.33 12.90
C ASN A 20 29.90 -1.61 14.38
N PHE A 21 28.99 -2.55 14.63
CA PHE A 21 29.17 -3.56 15.69
C PHE A 21 28.96 -4.97 15.13
N LEU A 22 30.06 -5.64 14.81
CA LEU A 22 30.16 -7.08 14.65
C LEU A 22 30.67 -7.67 15.95
N LYS A 23 30.11 -8.82 16.38
CA LYS A 23 30.85 -9.95 17.00
C LYS A 23 29.94 -11.18 17.23
N PRO A 24 30.50 -12.39 17.42
CA PRO A 24 30.25 -13.54 16.55
C PRO A 24 29.69 -14.78 17.29
N GLY A 25 29.37 -15.81 16.50
CA GLY A 25 28.62 -17.00 16.90
C GLY A 25 29.29 -18.01 17.82
N PHE A 26 28.54 -19.09 18.04
CA PHE A 26 29.00 -20.35 18.62
C PHE A 26 28.34 -21.52 17.87
N ALA A 27 29.18 -22.42 17.36
CA ALA A 27 28.81 -23.72 16.81
C ALA A 27 29.18 -24.82 17.82
N GLY A 28 28.38 -25.89 17.87
CA GLY A 28 28.69 -27.12 18.59
C GLY A 28 27.75 -28.27 18.19
N PRO A 29 28.18 -29.54 18.26
CA PRO A 29 27.85 -30.56 17.24
C PRO A 29 27.12 -31.81 17.77
N GLY A 30 26.70 -32.69 16.84
CA GLY A 30 26.28 -34.09 17.09
C GLY A 30 24.76 -34.26 17.08
N THR A 31 24.15 -35.32 16.54
CA THR A 31 24.61 -36.66 16.16
C THR A 31 23.56 -37.29 15.24
N ALA A 32 24.00 -38.07 14.26
CA ALA A 32 23.14 -38.86 13.38
C ALA A 32 22.54 -40.06 14.12
N ALA A 33 21.23 -40.31 13.93
CA ALA A 33 20.60 -41.58 14.26
C ALA A 33 19.59 -41.96 13.16
N ASN A 34 19.86 -43.11 12.54
CA ASN A 34 19.03 -43.80 11.55
C ASN A 34 17.70 -44.25 12.18
N VAL A 35 16.59 -44.01 11.47
CA VAL A 35 15.27 -44.62 11.75
C VAL A 35 14.71 -45.21 10.42
N PRO A 36 14.07 -46.39 10.42
CA PRO A 36 13.89 -47.22 9.22
C PRO A 36 12.78 -46.71 8.28
N MET A 37 12.98 -46.95 6.98
CA MET A 37 11.99 -46.76 5.92
C MET A 37 10.77 -47.68 6.10
N GLY A 38 9.64 -47.10 6.48
CA GLY A 38 8.30 -47.62 6.19
C GLY A 38 7.70 -46.83 5.03
N ARG A 39 7.42 -47.50 3.90
CA ARG A 39 6.73 -46.89 2.75
C ARG A 39 5.23 -46.82 3.03
N GLU A 40 4.72 -45.63 3.31
CA GLU A 40 3.29 -45.31 3.16
C GLU A 40 3.05 -44.59 1.82
N PRO A 41 1.88 -44.82 1.17
CA PRO A 41 1.62 -44.29 -0.15
C PRO A 41 1.55 -42.76 -0.16
N ILE A 42 2.26 -42.17 -1.12
CA ILE A 42 2.28 -40.73 -1.39
C ILE A 42 0.87 -40.29 -1.79
N ASN A 43 0.12 -39.74 -0.83
CA ASN A 43 -1.05 -38.92 -1.12
C ASN A 43 -0.56 -37.66 -1.84
N THR A 44 -0.81 -37.57 -3.14
CA THR A 44 -0.67 -36.32 -3.89
C THR A 44 -1.58 -35.27 -3.25
N PRO A 45 -1.06 -34.14 -2.75
CA PRO A 45 -1.92 -33.11 -2.18
C PRO A 45 -2.80 -32.52 -3.28
N ASP A 46 -4.10 -32.59 -3.07
CA ASP A 46 -5.12 -31.91 -3.86
C ASP A 46 -4.80 -30.41 -3.90
N ARG A 47 -4.45 -29.90 -5.09
CA ARG A 47 -4.02 -28.51 -5.33
C ARG A 47 -5.15 -27.48 -5.14
N THR A 48 -6.33 -27.87 -4.67
CA THR A 48 -7.52 -27.01 -4.75
C THR A 48 -7.85 -26.17 -3.50
N ARG A 49 -7.08 -26.23 -2.40
CA ARG A 49 -7.27 -25.29 -1.26
C ARG A 49 -6.01 -25.13 -0.39
N CYS A 50 -5.18 -24.12 -0.68
CA CYS A 50 -4.21 -23.62 0.31
C CYS A 50 -4.95 -23.01 1.51
N LYS A 51 -4.44 -23.25 2.73
CA LYS A 51 -5.01 -22.61 3.94
C LYS A 51 -4.77 -21.09 3.89
N PRO A 52 -5.64 -20.24 4.46
CA PRO A 52 -5.48 -18.79 4.41
C PRO A 52 -4.14 -18.25 4.92
N THR A 53 -3.53 -18.91 5.91
CA THR A 53 -2.21 -18.57 6.45
C THR A 53 -1.09 -18.91 5.47
N GLU A 54 -1.19 -20.05 4.79
CA GLU A 54 -0.21 -20.51 3.80
C GLU A 54 -0.18 -19.60 2.57
N MET A 55 -1.35 -19.13 2.10
CA MET A 55 -1.41 -18.17 0.99
C MET A 55 -0.77 -16.82 1.37
N ALA A 56 -0.95 -16.36 2.61
CA ALA A 56 -0.35 -15.12 3.06
C ALA A 56 1.18 -15.23 3.14
N GLU A 57 1.70 -16.34 3.67
CA GLU A 57 3.13 -16.64 3.68
C GLU A 57 3.70 -16.70 2.27
N GLN A 58 3.04 -17.40 1.35
CA GLN A 58 3.45 -17.46 -0.06
C GLN A 58 3.52 -16.07 -0.70
N LEU A 59 2.52 -15.21 -0.44
CA LEU A 59 2.52 -13.84 -0.96
C LEU A 59 3.66 -13.00 -0.36
N VAL A 60 3.98 -13.17 0.92
CA VAL A 60 5.09 -12.44 1.58
C VAL A 60 6.43 -12.90 1.05
N CYS A 61 6.67 -14.22 0.99
CA CYS A 61 7.89 -14.78 0.44
C CYS A 61 8.10 -14.34 -1.01
N LEU A 62 7.08 -14.49 -1.85
CA LEU A 62 7.14 -14.09 -3.25
C LEU A 62 7.43 -12.60 -3.42
N ALA A 63 6.81 -11.75 -2.60
CA ALA A 63 7.10 -10.32 -2.63
C ALA A 63 8.57 -10.05 -2.27
N TYR A 64 9.04 -10.62 -1.17
CA TYR A 64 10.40 -10.42 -0.67
C TYR A 64 11.46 -10.91 -1.66
N GLU A 65 11.26 -12.08 -2.27
CA GLU A 65 12.14 -12.64 -3.31
C GLU A 65 12.24 -11.73 -4.55
N ASN A 66 11.21 -10.93 -4.82
CA ASN A 66 11.18 -9.94 -5.89
C ASN A 66 11.69 -8.55 -5.44
N GLY A 67 12.35 -8.46 -4.27
CA GLY A 67 12.98 -7.23 -3.78
C GLY A 67 12.03 -6.26 -3.07
N ILE A 68 10.82 -6.71 -2.71
CA ILE A 68 9.86 -5.91 -1.97
C ILE A 68 10.19 -5.95 -0.49
N ASN A 69 10.36 -4.77 0.11
CA ASN A 69 10.77 -4.61 1.50
C ASN A 69 9.79 -3.82 2.36
N LEU A 70 8.71 -3.29 1.79
CA LEU A 70 7.68 -2.58 2.51
C LEU A 70 6.46 -3.48 2.62
N PHE A 71 5.88 -3.62 3.81
CA PHE A 71 4.67 -4.41 4.06
C PHE A 71 3.71 -3.61 4.94
N ASP A 72 2.46 -3.45 4.49
CA ASP A 72 1.43 -2.65 5.16
C ASP A 72 0.35 -3.54 5.80
N THR A 73 0.03 -3.27 7.06
CA THR A 73 -1.04 -3.93 7.81
C THR A 73 -1.73 -2.93 8.73
N ALA A 74 -2.93 -3.26 9.19
CA ALA A 74 -3.69 -2.46 10.13
C ALA A 74 -4.39 -3.37 11.14
N GLU A 75 -4.53 -2.89 12.38
CA GLU A 75 -5.26 -3.60 13.45
C GLU A 75 -6.69 -3.99 13.06
N VAL A 76 -7.36 -3.17 12.23
CA VAL A 76 -8.74 -3.36 11.79
C VAL A 76 -8.88 -4.45 10.73
N TYR A 77 -7.78 -4.97 10.17
CA TYR A 77 -7.84 -6.04 9.20
C TYR A 77 -8.14 -7.38 9.89
N ALA A 78 -9.21 -8.04 9.47
CA ALA A 78 -9.65 -9.34 9.98
C ALA A 78 -10.03 -9.37 11.49
N ALA A 79 -10.74 -8.33 11.96
CA ALA A 79 -11.43 -8.27 13.25
C ALA A 79 -10.59 -8.09 14.53
N GLY A 80 -9.56 -7.22 14.50
CA GLY A 80 -9.07 -6.55 15.71
C GLY A 80 -9.89 -5.28 16.00
N ASN A 81 -10.66 -5.29 17.09
CA ASN A 81 -11.65 -4.27 17.44
C ASN A 81 -11.05 -2.87 17.73
N LEU A 82 -11.42 -1.91 16.87
CA LEU A 82 -11.48 -0.45 17.04
C LEU A 82 -10.55 0.21 18.08
N VAL A 83 -9.60 1.01 17.61
CA VAL A 83 -8.90 1.99 18.43
C VAL A 83 -9.11 3.40 17.87
N THR A 84 -9.82 4.24 18.64
CA THR A 84 -9.94 5.70 18.47
C THR A 84 -8.63 6.38 18.85
N VAL A 85 -8.26 7.49 18.22
CA VAL A 85 -6.96 8.12 18.45
C VAL A 85 -7.08 9.05 19.65
N SER A 86 -6.64 8.64 20.83
CA SER A 86 -6.28 9.48 22.00
C SER A 86 -5.05 8.84 22.66
N VAL A 87 -4.31 9.55 23.53
CA VAL A 87 -2.96 9.10 24.00
C VAL A 87 -2.96 7.65 24.53
N MET A 88 -4.00 7.27 25.26
CA MET A 88 -4.16 5.92 25.84
C MET A 88 -4.42 4.82 24.78
N PRO A 89 -5.36 5.00 23.84
CA PRO A 89 -5.60 4.00 22.81
C PRO A 89 -4.49 3.85 21.77
N VAL A 90 -3.74 4.89 21.36
CA VAL A 90 -2.63 4.73 20.37
C VAL A 90 -1.55 3.78 20.91
N PHE A 91 -1.15 3.97 22.17
CA PHE A 91 -0.18 3.10 22.83
C PHE A 91 -0.70 1.67 22.97
N ALA A 92 -1.94 1.50 23.46
CA ALA A 92 -2.54 0.18 23.63
C ALA A 92 -2.72 -0.57 22.30
N GLY A 93 -3.18 0.13 21.26
CA GLY A 93 -3.38 -0.41 19.91
C GLY A 93 -2.07 -0.81 19.24
N LEU A 94 -1.03 0.03 19.33
CA LEU A 94 0.29 -0.29 18.80
C LEU A 94 0.92 -1.46 19.57
N LYS A 95 0.89 -1.45 20.89
CA LYS A 95 1.43 -2.55 21.72
C LYS A 95 0.77 -3.88 21.36
N ALA A 96 -0.56 -3.92 21.30
CA ALA A 96 -1.28 -5.12 20.90
C ALA A 96 -0.95 -5.56 19.45
N SER A 97 -0.66 -4.60 18.57
CA SER A 97 -0.24 -4.90 17.19
C SER A 97 1.17 -5.49 17.14
N LEU A 98 2.12 -4.94 17.89
CA LEU A 98 3.49 -5.45 18.01
C LEU A 98 3.51 -6.86 18.60
N GLU A 99 2.72 -7.12 19.65
CA GLU A 99 2.55 -8.46 20.23
C GLU A 99 2.03 -9.48 19.20
N ARG A 100 1.03 -9.11 18.38
CA ARG A 100 0.52 -9.98 17.31
C ARG A 100 1.52 -10.19 16.17
N LEU A 101 2.31 -9.16 15.87
CA LEU A 101 3.34 -9.21 14.83
C LEU A 101 4.62 -9.92 15.30
N GLN A 102 4.76 -10.14 16.62
CA GLN A 102 5.99 -10.64 17.24
C GLN A 102 7.21 -9.75 16.89
N LEU A 103 6.99 -8.44 16.86
CA LEU A 103 8.00 -7.42 16.59
C LEU A 103 8.18 -6.52 17.80
N GLU A 104 9.40 -6.01 18.00
CA GLU A 104 9.68 -5.00 19.02
C GLU A 104 9.28 -3.59 18.55
N TYR A 105 9.36 -3.34 17.24
CA TYR A 105 9.02 -2.06 16.62
C TYR A 105 8.49 -2.25 15.19
N VAL A 106 7.86 -1.19 14.65
CA VAL A 106 7.53 -1.06 13.23
C VAL A 106 8.28 0.13 12.61
N ASP A 107 8.61 0.08 11.32
CA ASP A 107 9.29 1.21 10.68
C ASP A 107 8.42 2.46 10.65
N VAL A 108 7.12 2.32 10.34
CA VAL A 108 6.17 3.45 10.31
C VAL A 108 4.85 3.05 10.94
N VAL A 109 4.38 3.84 11.91
CA VAL A 109 3.02 3.76 12.45
C VAL A 109 2.13 4.83 11.81
N PHE A 110 0.91 4.45 11.39
CA PHE A 110 0.00 5.37 10.71
C PHE A 110 -1.23 5.73 11.55
N ALA A 111 -1.59 7.01 11.54
CA ALA A 111 -2.95 7.43 11.89
C ALA A 111 -3.90 7.07 10.75
N ASN A 112 -4.66 5.98 10.90
CA ASN A 112 -5.46 5.36 9.82
C ASN A 112 -6.57 6.27 9.24
N ARG A 113 -7.05 7.24 10.02
CA ARG A 113 -7.99 8.30 9.63
C ARG A 113 -7.88 9.48 10.59
N PRO A 114 -8.34 10.68 10.22
CA PRO A 114 -8.50 11.77 11.18
C PRO A 114 -9.47 11.38 12.30
N ASP A 115 -9.19 11.83 13.53
CA ASP A 115 -10.11 11.72 14.66
C ASP A 115 -10.59 13.12 15.05
N PRO A 116 -11.84 13.50 14.70
CA PRO A 116 -12.35 14.83 15.00
C PRO A 116 -12.58 15.06 16.50
N ASN A 117 -12.52 14.01 17.33
CA ASN A 117 -12.76 14.13 18.76
C ASN A 117 -11.49 14.35 19.58
N THR A 118 -10.32 14.30 18.94
CA THR A 118 -9.02 14.39 19.62
C THR A 118 -8.21 15.55 19.09
N PRO A 119 -7.72 16.44 19.97
CA PRO A 119 -6.86 17.54 19.54
C PRO A 119 -5.62 17.06 18.79
N MET A 120 -5.20 17.83 17.78
CA MET A 120 -4.02 17.51 16.98
C MET A 120 -2.76 17.35 17.84
N GLU A 121 -2.59 18.24 18.81
CA GLU A 121 -1.47 18.20 19.76
C GLU A 121 -1.37 16.86 20.49
N GLU A 122 -2.50 16.33 20.94
CA GLU A 122 -2.56 15.07 21.64
C GLU A 122 -2.09 13.91 20.76
N THR A 123 -2.57 13.87 19.51
CA THR A 123 -2.17 12.86 18.52
C THR A 123 -0.68 12.93 18.22
N VAL A 124 -0.14 14.12 17.94
CA VAL A 124 1.28 14.31 17.60
C VAL A 124 2.20 13.93 18.77
N ARG A 125 1.80 14.28 20.01
CA ARG A 125 2.54 13.87 21.22
C ARG A 125 2.51 12.36 21.42
N ALA A 126 1.37 11.71 21.20
CA ALA A 126 1.26 10.26 21.30
C ALA A 126 2.16 9.55 20.27
N MET A 127 2.14 10.01 19.01
CA MET A 127 3.00 9.47 17.95
C MET A 127 4.49 9.68 18.25
N THR A 128 4.85 10.86 18.76
CA THR A 128 6.23 11.14 19.19
C THR A 128 6.64 10.27 20.37
N HIS A 129 5.73 10.03 21.32
CA HIS A 129 6.00 9.18 22.48
C HIS A 129 6.31 7.74 22.07
N VAL A 130 5.51 7.12 21.21
CA VAL A 130 5.75 5.72 20.78
C VAL A 130 7.06 5.59 19.99
N ILE A 131 7.46 6.62 19.24
CA ILE A 131 8.77 6.65 18.58
C ILE A 131 9.90 6.72 19.61
N ASN A 132 9.80 7.62 20.59
CA ASN A 132 10.80 7.75 21.65
C ASN A 132 10.90 6.52 22.56
N GLN A 133 9.83 5.72 22.67
CA GLN A 133 9.84 4.42 23.36
C GLN A 133 10.45 3.30 22.50
N GLY A 134 10.85 3.58 21.26
CA GLY A 134 11.40 2.59 20.34
C GLY A 134 10.36 1.63 19.77
N MET A 135 9.06 1.94 19.87
CA MET A 135 7.98 1.08 19.33
C MET A 135 7.72 1.34 17.84
N ALA A 136 8.18 2.49 17.32
CA ALA A 136 8.17 2.80 15.90
C ALA A 136 9.38 3.66 15.52
N MET A 137 9.87 3.56 14.28
CA MET A 137 10.95 4.45 13.80
C MET A 137 10.40 5.82 13.37
N TYR A 138 9.25 5.82 12.69
CA TYR A 138 8.58 7.01 12.18
C TYR A 138 7.07 6.91 12.30
N TRP A 139 6.36 7.99 11.98
CA TRP A 139 4.91 7.96 11.83
C TRP A 139 4.43 8.69 10.58
N GLY A 140 3.21 8.35 10.15
CA GLY A 140 2.55 8.94 9.00
C GLY A 140 1.05 9.09 9.20
N THR A 141 0.41 9.74 8.23
CA THR A 141 -1.03 9.97 8.20
C THR A 141 -1.68 9.12 7.12
N SER A 142 -2.99 8.86 7.22
CA SER A 142 -3.75 8.17 6.17
C SER A 142 -5.15 8.74 6.08
N ARG A 143 -5.57 9.16 4.88
CA ARG A 143 -6.86 9.82 4.61
C ARG A 143 -7.01 11.21 5.24
N TRP A 144 -5.90 11.84 5.62
CA TRP A 144 -5.92 13.19 6.17
C TRP A 144 -5.92 14.23 5.06
N SER A 145 -6.65 15.32 5.23
CA SER A 145 -6.60 16.47 4.33
C SER A 145 -5.23 17.15 4.40
N PRO A 146 -4.82 17.91 3.37
CA PRO A 146 -3.57 18.68 3.43
C PRO A 146 -3.51 19.68 4.57
N MET A 147 -4.68 20.19 4.98
CA MET A 147 -4.81 21.12 6.11
C MET A 147 -4.46 20.42 7.42
N GLU A 148 -5.02 19.24 7.68
CA GLU A 148 -4.73 18.45 8.88
C GLU A 148 -3.25 18.00 8.92
N ILE A 149 -2.67 17.62 7.79
CA ILE A 149 -1.24 17.26 7.71
C ILE A 149 -0.36 18.47 8.04
N MET A 150 -0.71 19.65 7.53
CA MET A 150 0.02 20.89 7.85
C MET A 150 -0.18 21.29 9.31
N GLU A 151 -1.36 21.07 9.89
CA GLU A 151 -1.62 21.27 11.32
C GLU A 151 -0.74 20.37 12.19
N ALA A 152 -0.65 19.07 11.87
CA ALA A 152 0.25 18.14 12.53
C ALA A 152 1.71 18.60 12.47
N TYR A 153 2.15 19.07 11.30
CA TYR A 153 3.49 19.64 11.14
C TYR A 153 3.69 20.90 11.98
N SER A 154 2.71 21.82 11.99
CA SER A 154 2.75 23.05 12.78
C SER A 154 2.88 22.76 14.28
N VAL A 155 2.04 21.86 14.79
CA VAL A 155 2.09 21.38 16.18
C VAL A 155 3.46 20.77 16.48
N ALA A 156 3.99 19.93 15.58
CA ALA A 156 5.28 19.30 15.77
C ALA A 156 6.41 20.33 15.88
N ARG A 157 6.40 21.36 15.04
CA ARG A 157 7.38 22.45 15.11
C ARG A 157 7.22 23.32 16.35
N GLN A 158 5.98 23.65 16.73
CA GLN A 158 5.71 24.49 17.90
C GLN A 158 6.15 23.84 19.21
N PHE A 159 5.94 22.54 19.36
CA PHE A 159 6.19 21.82 20.61
C PHE A 159 7.42 20.91 20.57
N ASN A 160 8.28 21.06 19.56
CA ASN A 160 9.47 20.23 19.33
C ASN A 160 9.17 18.71 19.37
N GLN A 161 8.11 18.32 18.65
CA GLN A 161 7.70 16.92 18.47
C GLN A 161 8.15 16.42 17.08
N ILE A 162 8.00 15.12 16.82
CA ILE A 162 8.39 14.50 15.56
C ILE A 162 7.25 14.70 14.54
N PRO A 163 7.48 15.32 13.37
CA PRO A 163 6.46 15.49 12.34
C PRO A 163 6.20 14.18 11.56
N PRO A 164 5.03 14.04 10.89
CA PRO A 164 4.76 12.88 10.05
C PRO A 164 5.65 12.91 8.80
N ILE A 165 6.10 11.75 8.33
CA ILE A 165 7.00 11.64 7.17
C ILE A 165 6.29 11.28 5.86
N CYS A 166 5.07 10.73 5.94
CA CYS A 166 4.35 10.27 4.76
C CYS A 166 2.83 10.29 4.98
N GLU A 167 2.11 10.44 3.87
CA GLU A 167 0.66 10.28 3.80
C GLU A 167 0.31 9.04 2.96
N GLN A 168 -0.53 8.18 3.52
CA GLN A 168 -1.16 7.06 2.84
C GLN A 168 -2.47 7.47 2.15
N ALA A 169 -2.42 7.72 0.83
CA ALA A 169 -3.56 8.25 0.06
C ALA A 169 -4.11 7.28 -0.99
N GLU A 170 -5.41 7.32 -1.25
CA GLU A 170 -6.01 6.60 -2.38
C GLU A 170 -5.49 7.19 -3.70
N TYR A 171 -4.95 6.35 -4.57
CA TYR A 171 -4.53 6.77 -5.90
C TYR A 171 -4.75 5.68 -6.93
N HIS A 172 -5.50 6.03 -7.96
CA HIS A 172 -5.72 5.20 -9.13
C HIS A 172 -6.31 6.06 -10.26
N MET A 173 -6.50 5.50 -11.45
CA MET A 173 -6.98 6.24 -12.62
C MET A 173 -8.28 7.03 -12.39
N PHE A 174 -9.16 6.55 -11.51
CA PHE A 174 -10.41 7.24 -11.14
C PHE A 174 -10.36 8.10 -9.86
N GLN A 175 -9.22 8.18 -9.17
CA GLN A 175 -9.04 8.98 -7.95
C GLN A 175 -7.64 9.60 -7.97
N ARG A 176 -7.55 10.87 -8.38
CA ARG A 176 -6.29 11.52 -8.78
C ARG A 176 -5.94 12.78 -8.01
N GLU A 177 -6.96 13.56 -7.65
CA GLU A 177 -6.83 14.96 -7.26
C GLU A 177 -5.87 15.18 -6.08
N LYS A 178 -6.07 14.48 -4.95
CA LYS A 178 -5.20 14.58 -3.79
C LYS A 178 -3.73 14.34 -4.10
N VAL A 179 -3.42 13.24 -4.80
CA VAL A 179 -2.03 12.81 -5.04
C VAL A 179 -1.35 13.59 -6.15
N GLU A 180 -2.08 14.01 -7.19
CA GLU A 180 -1.49 14.76 -8.30
C GLU A 180 -1.42 16.28 -8.04
N VAL A 181 -2.25 16.83 -7.16
CA VAL A 181 -2.31 18.28 -6.91
C VAL A 181 -1.88 18.68 -5.50
N GLN A 182 -2.37 17.98 -4.47
CA GLN A 182 -2.20 18.42 -3.09
C GLN A 182 -0.90 17.90 -2.46
N LEU A 183 -0.60 16.61 -2.63
CA LEU A 183 0.59 15.99 -2.02
C LEU A 183 1.93 16.54 -2.55
N PRO A 184 2.09 16.90 -3.84
CA PRO A 184 3.35 17.49 -4.31
C PRO A 184 3.68 18.81 -3.60
N GLU A 185 2.66 19.63 -3.29
CA GLU A 185 2.83 20.85 -2.51
C GLU A 185 3.28 20.56 -1.07
N LEU A 186 2.73 19.52 -0.42
CA LEU A 186 3.17 19.10 0.91
C LEU A 186 4.60 18.57 0.90
N PHE A 187 4.97 17.77 -0.10
CA PHE A 187 6.33 17.28 -0.27
C PHE A 187 7.32 18.45 -0.37
N HIS A 188 7.04 19.45 -1.21
CA HIS A 188 7.92 20.61 -1.38
C HIS A 188 7.98 21.52 -0.14
N LYS A 189 6.90 21.63 0.64
CA LYS A 189 6.83 22.55 1.80
C LYS A 189 7.40 21.93 3.08
N ILE A 190 7.10 20.66 3.34
CA ILE A 190 7.36 20.00 4.63
C ILE A 190 7.99 18.61 4.50
N GLY A 191 8.28 18.14 3.28
CA GLY A 191 8.99 16.88 3.06
C GLY A 191 8.13 15.62 3.21
N VAL A 192 6.80 15.74 3.28
CA VAL A 192 5.89 14.59 3.41
C VAL A 192 5.82 13.82 2.09
N GLY A 193 6.24 12.55 2.10
CA GLY A 193 6.14 11.65 0.95
C GLY A 193 4.73 11.08 0.74
N ALA A 194 4.48 10.52 -0.45
CA ALA A 194 3.20 9.88 -0.78
C ALA A 194 3.37 8.36 -0.91
N MET A 195 2.65 7.62 -0.07
CA MET A 195 2.46 6.18 -0.21
C MET A 195 1.02 5.96 -0.65
N THR A 196 0.79 5.28 -1.77
CA THR A 196 -0.57 5.23 -2.34
C THR A 196 -1.22 3.87 -2.22
N TRP A 197 -2.55 3.82 -2.10
CA TRP A 197 -3.29 2.58 -1.92
C TRP A 197 -4.47 2.43 -2.88
N SER A 198 -4.94 1.17 -3.01
CA SER A 198 -5.95 0.74 -3.98
C SER A 198 -5.65 1.12 -5.43
N PRO A 199 -4.45 0.81 -5.99
CA PRO A 199 -4.10 1.16 -7.37
C PRO A 199 -5.07 0.57 -8.41
N LEU A 200 -5.75 -0.53 -8.07
CA LEU A 200 -6.76 -1.17 -8.91
C LEU A 200 -8.20 -0.87 -8.50
N ALA A 201 -8.43 0.14 -7.64
CA ALA A 201 -9.73 0.50 -7.09
C ALA A 201 -10.50 -0.72 -6.55
N CYS A 202 -9.91 -1.46 -5.61
CA CYS A 202 -10.46 -2.71 -5.08
C CYS A 202 -10.68 -3.83 -6.13
N GLY A 203 -9.97 -3.78 -7.26
CA GLY A 203 -10.05 -4.74 -8.35
C GLY A 203 -10.99 -4.32 -9.49
N ILE A 204 -11.61 -3.14 -9.39
CA ILE A 204 -12.46 -2.57 -10.44
C ILE A 204 -11.68 -2.41 -11.75
N ILE A 205 -10.44 -1.91 -11.65
CA ILE A 205 -9.61 -1.59 -12.82
C ILE A 205 -9.09 -2.84 -13.54
N SER A 206 -9.21 -4.04 -12.95
CA SER A 206 -8.81 -5.26 -13.67
C SER A 206 -9.79 -5.67 -14.77
N GLY A 207 -10.91 -4.96 -14.96
CA GLY A 207 -11.96 -5.30 -15.93
C GLY A 207 -12.83 -6.51 -15.55
N LYS A 208 -12.60 -7.15 -14.39
CA LYS A 208 -13.30 -8.38 -13.99
C LYS A 208 -14.81 -8.19 -13.77
N TYR A 209 -15.28 -6.95 -13.69
CA TYR A 209 -16.67 -6.61 -13.38
C TYR A 209 -17.50 -6.22 -14.61
N ASP A 210 -16.98 -6.36 -15.82
CA ASP A 210 -17.68 -5.98 -17.07
C ASP A 210 -19.02 -6.71 -17.23
N SER A 211 -19.07 -7.99 -16.86
CA SER A 211 -20.26 -8.84 -16.96
C SER A 211 -20.97 -9.07 -15.62
N GLY A 212 -20.84 -8.13 -14.67
CA GLY A 212 -21.42 -8.23 -13.33
C GLY A 212 -20.41 -8.62 -12.26
N VAL A 213 -20.87 -9.11 -11.11
CA VAL A 213 -20.00 -9.43 -9.95
C VAL A 213 -19.58 -10.91 -9.99
N PRO A 214 -18.30 -11.24 -10.27
CA PRO A 214 -17.85 -12.62 -10.28
C PRO A 214 -17.93 -13.26 -8.89
N PRO A 215 -18.17 -14.57 -8.80
CA PRO A 215 -18.06 -15.30 -7.54
C PRO A 215 -16.63 -15.20 -6.99
N TYR A 216 -16.49 -15.19 -5.66
CA TYR A 216 -15.21 -15.08 -4.94
C TYR A 216 -14.46 -13.75 -5.16
N SER A 217 -15.01 -12.81 -5.93
CA SER A 217 -14.46 -11.46 -6.03
C SER A 217 -14.68 -10.67 -4.73
N ARG A 218 -13.89 -9.61 -4.50
CA ARG A 218 -14.00 -8.78 -3.28
C ARG A 218 -15.43 -8.24 -3.09
N ALA A 219 -16.08 -7.82 -4.18
CA ALA A 219 -17.45 -7.33 -4.18
C ALA A 219 -18.52 -8.40 -3.88
N SER A 220 -18.17 -9.70 -3.92
CA SER A 220 -19.06 -10.79 -3.51
C SER A 220 -18.99 -11.14 -2.02
N LEU A 221 -17.99 -10.62 -1.30
CA LEU A 221 -17.77 -10.95 0.11
C LEU A 221 -18.75 -10.22 1.03
N LYS A 222 -19.14 -10.89 2.13
CA LYS A 222 -19.96 -10.28 3.18
C LYS A 222 -19.23 -9.07 3.79
N GLY A 223 -19.94 -7.95 3.95
CA GLY A 223 -19.37 -6.68 4.42
C GLY A 223 -18.87 -5.73 3.32
N TYR A 224 -18.85 -6.18 2.06
CA TYR A 224 -18.42 -5.37 0.89
C TYR A 224 -19.60 -4.93 0.00
N GLN A 225 -20.82 -4.84 0.55
CA GLN A 225 -22.00 -4.43 -0.21
C GLN A 225 -21.82 -3.03 -0.83
N TRP A 226 -21.19 -2.10 -0.09
CA TRP A 226 -20.83 -0.77 -0.59
C TRP A 226 -19.99 -0.80 -1.87
N LEU A 227 -19.10 -1.80 -2.03
CA LEU A 227 -18.27 -1.95 -3.22
C LEU A 227 -19.10 -2.49 -4.39
N LYS A 228 -19.99 -3.44 -4.11
CA LYS A 228 -20.94 -3.96 -5.10
C LYS A 228 -21.87 -2.84 -5.61
N ASP A 229 -22.39 -2.02 -4.71
CA ASP A 229 -23.24 -0.88 -5.07
C ASP A 229 -22.47 0.16 -5.88
N LYS A 230 -21.21 0.45 -5.51
CA LYS A 230 -20.31 1.32 -6.29
C LYS A 230 -20.09 0.79 -7.71
N ILE A 231 -19.85 -0.51 -7.88
CA ILE A 231 -19.64 -1.15 -9.18
C ILE A 231 -20.90 -1.10 -10.05
N LEU A 232 -22.06 -1.38 -9.46
CA LEU A 232 -23.35 -1.44 -10.17
C LEU A 232 -23.99 -0.06 -10.41
N SER A 233 -23.47 0.99 -9.76
CA SER A 233 -23.91 2.36 -9.97
C SER A 233 -23.69 2.83 -11.42
N GLU A 234 -24.37 3.91 -11.80
CA GLU A 234 -24.15 4.55 -13.11
C GLU A 234 -22.69 4.94 -13.31
N GLU A 235 -22.06 5.53 -12.29
CA GLU A 235 -20.65 5.91 -12.33
C GLU A 235 -19.74 4.68 -12.47
N GLY A 236 -20.01 3.60 -11.75
CA GLY A 236 -19.28 2.35 -11.88
C GLY A 236 -19.33 1.79 -13.31
N ARG A 237 -20.49 1.83 -13.95
CA ARG A 237 -20.66 1.42 -15.36
C ARG A 237 -19.92 2.34 -16.33
N ARG A 238 -19.92 3.66 -16.10
CA ARG A 238 -19.11 4.60 -16.89
C ARG A 238 -17.62 4.30 -16.78
N GLN A 239 -17.15 3.95 -15.58
CA GLN A 239 -15.75 3.53 -15.37
C GLN A 239 -15.44 2.23 -16.14
N GLN A 240 -16.33 1.23 -16.13
CA GLN A 240 -16.14 0.01 -16.91
C GLN A 240 -16.04 0.27 -18.42
N ALA A 241 -16.82 1.21 -18.97
CA ALA A 241 -16.71 1.60 -20.38
C ALA A 241 -15.31 2.14 -20.71
N LYS A 242 -14.79 3.05 -19.88
CA LYS A 242 -13.42 3.58 -20.02
C LYS A 242 -12.35 2.49 -19.90
N LEU A 243 -12.56 1.49 -19.05
CA LEU A 243 -11.63 0.36 -18.93
C LEU A 243 -11.52 -0.45 -20.24
N LYS A 244 -12.58 -0.53 -21.06
CA LYS A 244 -12.50 -1.17 -22.38
C LYS A 244 -11.59 -0.41 -23.35
N GLU A 245 -11.64 0.91 -23.31
CA GLU A 245 -10.75 1.75 -24.13
C GLU A 245 -9.29 1.64 -23.64
N LEU A 246 -9.08 1.62 -22.32
CA LEU A 246 -7.75 1.42 -21.73
C LEU A 246 -7.18 0.02 -21.99
N GLN A 247 -8.04 -0.98 -22.12
CA GLN A 247 -7.63 -2.35 -22.47
C GLN A 247 -6.95 -2.39 -23.85
N ALA A 248 -7.41 -1.60 -24.82
CA ALA A 248 -6.76 -1.51 -26.13
C ALA A 248 -5.34 -0.92 -26.05
N ILE A 249 -5.11 0.02 -25.12
CA ILE A 249 -3.75 0.54 -24.84
C ILE A 249 -2.89 -0.55 -24.22
N ALA A 250 -3.41 -1.29 -23.22
CA ALA A 250 -2.69 -2.37 -22.56
C ALA A 250 -2.25 -3.45 -23.56
N GLU A 251 -3.14 -3.85 -24.47
CA GLU A 251 -2.85 -4.81 -25.55
C GLU A 251 -1.74 -4.31 -26.47
N ARG A 252 -1.78 -3.05 -26.89
CA ARG A 252 -0.74 -2.43 -27.73
C ARG A 252 0.63 -2.38 -27.05
N LEU A 253 0.66 -2.25 -25.72
CA LEU A 253 1.88 -2.26 -24.93
C LEU A 253 2.35 -3.68 -24.55
N GLY A 254 1.56 -4.70 -24.87
CA GLY A 254 1.82 -6.10 -24.52
C GLY A 254 1.81 -6.32 -23.00
N CYS A 255 0.87 -5.71 -22.28
CA CYS A 255 0.70 -5.88 -20.84
C CYS A 255 -0.78 -6.06 -20.46
N THR A 256 -1.03 -6.45 -19.22
CA THR A 256 -2.41 -6.51 -18.70
C THR A 256 -2.88 -5.13 -18.26
N LEU A 257 -4.20 -4.94 -18.14
CA LEU A 257 -4.77 -3.70 -17.63
C LEU A 257 -4.36 -3.39 -16.17
N PRO A 258 -4.30 -4.38 -15.25
CA PRO A 258 -3.68 -4.18 -13.94
C PRO A 258 -2.24 -3.67 -13.98
N GLN A 259 -1.40 -4.25 -14.85
CA GLN A 259 -0.01 -3.81 -15.03
C GLN A 259 0.06 -2.37 -15.52
N LEU A 260 -0.75 -2.02 -16.53
CA LEU A 260 -0.86 -0.65 -17.03
C LEU A 260 -1.27 0.32 -15.91
N ALA A 261 -2.28 -0.03 -15.12
CA ALA A 261 -2.79 0.82 -14.05
C ALA A 261 -1.78 1.06 -12.92
N ILE A 262 -1.06 0.03 -12.49
CA ILE A 262 -0.04 0.14 -11.46
C ILE A 262 1.17 0.93 -11.98
N ALA A 263 1.64 0.64 -13.19
CA ALA A 263 2.71 1.41 -13.83
C ALA A 263 2.30 2.88 -13.99
N TRP A 264 1.06 3.14 -14.38
CA TRP A 264 0.52 4.49 -14.45
C TRP A 264 0.58 5.19 -13.09
N CYS A 265 0.26 4.53 -11.98
CA CYS A 265 0.41 5.12 -10.65
C CYS A 265 1.87 5.48 -10.34
N LEU A 266 2.82 4.60 -10.67
CA LEU A 266 4.25 4.78 -10.45
C LEU A 266 4.92 5.77 -11.41
N ARG A 267 4.24 6.20 -12.48
CA ARG A 267 4.76 7.22 -13.40
C ARG A 267 5.00 8.56 -12.69
N ASN A 268 4.24 8.82 -11.62
CA ASN A 268 4.34 10.05 -10.85
C ASN A 268 5.51 9.95 -9.88
N GLU A 269 6.55 10.76 -10.09
CA GLU A 269 7.75 10.75 -9.24
C GLU A 269 7.47 11.23 -7.80
N GLY A 270 6.36 11.93 -7.58
CA GLY A 270 5.90 12.30 -6.24
C GLY A 270 5.33 11.11 -5.44
N VAL A 271 5.03 9.98 -6.10
CA VAL A 271 4.60 8.75 -5.44
C VAL A 271 5.84 7.92 -5.09
N SER A 272 6.14 7.82 -3.79
CA SER A 272 7.28 7.05 -3.29
C SER A 272 7.06 5.54 -3.45
N SER A 273 5.82 5.09 -3.26
CA SER A 273 5.46 3.68 -3.30
C SER A 273 3.96 3.46 -3.57
N VAL A 274 3.62 2.30 -4.14
CA VAL A 274 2.24 1.87 -4.40
C VAL A 274 1.95 0.57 -3.63
N LEU A 275 0.96 0.63 -2.75
CA LEU A 275 0.44 -0.52 -2.00
C LEU A 275 -0.36 -1.45 -2.91
N LEU A 276 0.26 -2.57 -3.31
CA LEU A 276 -0.39 -3.62 -4.10
C LEU A 276 -1.43 -4.40 -3.28
N GLY A 277 -2.41 -5.01 -3.91
CA GLY A 277 -3.33 -5.90 -3.21
C GLY A 277 -3.62 -7.14 -4.03
N ALA A 278 -3.32 -8.31 -3.48
CA ALA A 278 -3.50 -9.60 -4.15
C ALA A 278 -4.25 -10.58 -3.24
N SER A 279 -5.11 -11.41 -3.84
CA SER A 279 -5.77 -12.53 -3.16
C SER A 279 -5.11 -13.88 -3.45
N ASN A 280 -4.20 -13.94 -4.43
CA ASN A 280 -3.42 -15.12 -4.81
C ASN A 280 -2.08 -14.69 -5.42
N THR A 281 -1.16 -15.64 -5.55
CA THR A 281 0.20 -15.43 -6.08
C THR A 281 0.22 -14.97 -7.53
N ASP A 282 -0.69 -15.48 -8.37
CA ASP A 282 -0.78 -15.08 -9.78
C ASP A 282 -1.05 -13.59 -9.94
N GLN A 283 -2.00 -13.04 -9.16
CA GLN A 283 -2.27 -11.60 -9.14
C GLN A 283 -1.06 -10.81 -8.66
N LEU A 284 -0.33 -11.30 -7.66
CA LEU A 284 0.87 -10.62 -7.18
C LEU A 284 1.95 -10.58 -8.25
N MET A 285 2.24 -11.72 -8.90
CA MET A 285 3.21 -11.78 -10.01
C MET A 285 2.80 -10.91 -11.19
N GLU A 286 1.51 -10.94 -11.57
CA GLU A 286 0.98 -10.07 -12.60
C GLU A 286 1.23 -8.60 -12.25
N ASN A 287 0.90 -8.20 -11.01
CA ASN A 287 1.05 -6.82 -10.53
C ASN A 287 2.52 -6.38 -10.44
N ILE A 288 3.44 -7.27 -10.02
CA ILE A 288 4.89 -6.99 -10.02
C ILE A 288 5.39 -6.76 -11.46
N GLY A 289 4.77 -7.43 -12.43
CA GLY A 289 4.96 -7.22 -13.86
C GLY A 289 4.74 -5.77 -14.37
N ALA A 290 4.18 -4.88 -13.54
CA ALA A 290 4.00 -3.48 -13.88
C ALA A 290 5.32 -2.70 -14.02
N ILE A 291 6.41 -3.14 -13.38
CA ILE A 291 7.74 -2.48 -13.50
C ILE A 291 8.20 -2.49 -14.96
N GLN A 292 7.95 -3.58 -15.68
CA GLN A 292 8.36 -3.74 -17.08
C GLN A 292 7.52 -2.88 -18.03
N VAL A 293 6.39 -2.33 -17.56
CA VAL A 293 5.53 -1.41 -18.33
C VAL A 293 5.96 0.04 -18.15
N LEU A 294 6.55 0.42 -17.00
CA LEU A 294 6.96 1.80 -16.73
C LEU A 294 7.79 2.46 -17.85
N PRO A 295 8.83 1.81 -18.43
CA PRO A 295 9.61 2.41 -19.52
C PRO A 295 8.81 2.63 -20.81
N LYS A 296 7.67 1.94 -20.98
CA LYS A 296 6.80 2.04 -22.16
C LYS A 296 5.80 3.19 -22.06
N LEU A 297 5.63 3.80 -20.88
CA LEU A 297 4.71 4.91 -20.65
C LEU A 297 5.27 6.24 -21.18
N SER A 298 5.23 6.41 -22.49
CA SER A 298 5.58 7.68 -23.13
C SER A 298 4.58 8.79 -22.80
N SER A 299 4.97 10.04 -23.09
CA SER A 299 4.07 11.20 -22.97
C SER A 299 2.81 11.05 -23.82
N SER A 300 2.93 10.47 -25.03
CA SER A 300 1.80 10.19 -25.91
C SER A 300 0.81 9.20 -25.27
N ILE A 301 1.31 8.10 -24.71
CA ILE A 301 0.46 7.10 -24.03
C ILE A 301 -0.21 7.73 -22.80
N THR A 302 0.54 8.51 -22.03
CA THR A 302 0.00 9.18 -20.84
C THR A 302 -1.10 10.17 -21.22
N HIS A 303 -0.94 10.91 -22.32
CA HIS A 303 -1.96 11.82 -22.83
C HIS A 303 -3.20 11.09 -23.32
N GLU A 304 -3.05 9.98 -24.04
CA GLU A 304 -4.16 9.14 -24.50
C GLU A 304 -4.96 8.57 -23.31
N VAL A 305 -4.28 8.10 -22.26
CA VAL A 305 -4.91 7.69 -21.00
C VAL A 305 -5.65 8.86 -20.35
N ASP A 306 -5.06 10.06 -20.30
CA ASP A 306 -5.73 11.26 -19.77
C ASP A 306 -6.98 11.62 -20.58
N SER A 307 -6.96 11.48 -21.91
CA SER A 307 -8.11 11.73 -22.79
C SER A 307 -9.26 10.75 -22.53
N ILE A 308 -8.97 9.45 -22.41
CA ILE A 308 -9.99 8.43 -22.10
C ILE A 308 -10.58 8.67 -20.70
N LEU A 309 -9.72 8.96 -19.72
CA LEU A 309 -10.18 9.17 -18.36
C LEU A 309 -10.95 10.47 -18.20
N GLY A 310 -10.59 11.53 -18.93
CA GLY A 310 -11.30 12.82 -18.93
C GLY A 310 -11.37 13.47 -17.55
N ASN A 311 -10.45 13.13 -16.65
CA ASN A 311 -10.47 13.51 -15.23
C ASN A 311 -9.12 14.04 -14.73
N LYS A 312 -8.25 14.48 -15.66
CA LYS A 312 -6.97 15.07 -15.30
C LYS A 312 -7.22 16.27 -14.38
N PRO A 313 -6.69 16.25 -13.14
CA PRO A 313 -6.94 17.35 -12.21
C PRO A 313 -6.18 18.60 -12.67
N TYR A 314 -6.78 19.76 -12.45
CA TYR A 314 -6.17 21.05 -12.80
C TYR A 314 -5.02 21.38 -11.84
N SER A 315 -3.86 21.76 -12.37
CA SER A 315 -2.74 22.24 -11.56
C SER A 315 -2.64 23.76 -11.65
N LYS A 316 -2.26 24.44 -10.56
CA LYS A 316 -1.98 25.88 -10.58
C LYS A 316 -0.88 26.28 -11.57
N LYS A 317 -0.01 25.34 -11.98
CA LYS A 317 1.00 25.57 -13.02
C LYS A 317 0.37 25.87 -14.40
N ASP A 318 -0.87 25.41 -14.64
CA ASP A 318 -1.57 25.59 -15.92
C ASP A 318 -2.11 27.04 -16.09
N TYR A 319 -2.08 27.88 -15.06
CA TYR A 319 -2.55 29.27 -15.09
C TYR A 319 -1.55 30.26 -15.72
N ARG A 320 -0.30 29.83 -15.95
CA ARG A 320 0.80 30.69 -16.45
C ARG A 320 1.21 30.38 -17.90
N SER A 321 0.43 29.57 -18.60
CA SER A 321 0.65 29.17 -20.00
C SER A 321 -0.46 29.66 -20.90
#